data_AF-A0A286A4W6-F1
#
_entry.id   AF-A0A286A4W6-F1
#
_cell.length_a   1.000
_cell.length_b   1.000
_cell.length_c   1.000
_cell.angle_alpha   90.00
_cell.angle_beta   90.00
_cell.angle_gamma   90.00
#
_symmetry.space_group_name_H-M   'P 1'
#
loop_
_entity.id
_entity.type
_entity.pdbx_description
1 polymer ?
#
loop_
_entity_poly.entity_id
_entity_poly.type
_entity_poly.pdbx_seq_one_letter_code
_entity_poly.pdbx_strand_id
1 'polypeptide(L)'
;MMKFRHPVIIALLTQIATLIGVGFFIGIQSVIVLNIFAWAIVQGLLAGLVSYCLRMPLWWIPIHFIFMPLAIAVLALNISPTWFLILFLCLLLTYGKTYKTQVPLYLSSKSVSRALAALLPQRDQFSFIDLGSGCGGLVSNLANTHKNGSFYGIEHAPLPFLISQLRNMFSASASKIVWGDFWKHDFSSYDVVYAYLSPVPMASLWRKVTQEMRPGSFLISNTFIIPDIPPDKCIKLNDFSNSTLYLWKI
;
A
#
# COMPACT_ATOMS: atom_id res chain seq x y z
N MET A 1 -1.85 27.63 -6.64
CA MET A 1 -1.31 26.71 -5.60
C MET A 1 0.20 26.65 -5.78
N MET A 2 1.01 27.08 -4.80
CA MET A 2 2.46 26.90 -4.91
C MET A 2 2.74 25.39 -4.89
N LYS A 3 3.20 24.82 -6.01
CA LYS A 3 3.64 23.42 -6.05
C LYS A 3 4.96 23.35 -5.31
N PHE A 4 4.90 23.06 -4.02
CA PHE A 4 6.09 22.75 -3.25
C PHE A 4 6.72 21.48 -3.80
N ARG A 5 7.93 21.61 -4.36
CA ARG A 5 8.69 20.45 -4.87
C ARG A 5 9.02 19.44 -3.76
N HIS A 6 9.15 19.92 -2.51
CA HIS A 6 9.47 19.11 -1.33
C HIS A 6 8.65 19.54 -0.10
N PRO A 7 7.36 19.17 -0.01
CA PRO A 7 6.48 19.59 1.08
C PRO A 7 6.97 19.13 2.46
N VAL A 8 7.67 17.99 2.53
CA VAL A 8 8.25 17.45 3.77
C VAL A 8 9.36 18.35 4.33
N ILE A 9 10.22 18.90 3.46
CA ILE A 9 11.30 19.80 3.89
C ILE A 9 10.69 21.08 4.47
N ILE A 10 9.64 21.60 3.85
CA ILE A 10 8.96 22.82 4.31
C ILE A 10 8.21 22.57 5.62
N ALA A 11 7.59 21.40 5.78
CA ALA A 11 7.00 20.99 7.05
C ALA A 11 8.06 20.96 8.16
N LEU A 12 9.22 20.36 7.88
CA LEU A 12 10.32 20.29 8.85
C LEU A 12 10.84 21.69 9.24
N LEU A 13 11.08 22.56 8.25
CA LEU A 13 11.50 23.94 8.51
C LEU A 13 10.46 24.73 9.29
N THR A 14 9.17 24.54 8.99
CA THR A 14 8.07 25.15 9.74
C THR A 14 8.07 24.70 11.20
N GLN A 15 8.27 23.41 11.47
CA GLN A 15 8.38 22.88 12.84
C GLN A 15 9.57 23.48 13.58
N ILE A 16 10.75 23.51 12.97
CA ILE A 16 11.96 24.05 13.59
C ILE A 16 11.81 25.55 13.87
N ALA A 17 11.35 26.32 12.88
CA ALA A 17 11.20 27.77 13.01
C ALA A 17 10.22 28.16 14.12
N THR A 18 9.08 27.47 14.20
CA THR A 18 8.08 27.73 15.26
C THR A 18 8.53 27.23 16.63
N LEU A 19 9.28 26.13 16.70
CA LEU A 19 9.90 25.67 17.95
C LEU A 19 10.90 26.70 18.48
N ILE A 20 11.81 27.19 17.62
CA ILE A 20 12.78 28.24 17.99
C ILE A 20 12.04 29.52 18.40
N GLY A 21 11.02 29.94 17.63
CA GLY A 21 10.25 31.14 17.93
C GLY A 21 9.52 31.07 19.28
N VAL A 22 8.87 29.95 19.59
CA VAL A 22 8.22 29.74 20.90
C VAL A 22 9.25 29.65 22.02
N GLY A 23 10.37 28.94 21.81
CA GLY A 23 11.45 28.85 22.80
C GLY A 23 12.09 30.21 23.11
N PHE A 24 12.33 31.02 22.08
CA PHE A 24 12.81 32.39 22.24
C PHE A 24 11.79 33.26 23.01
N PHE A 25 10.51 33.17 22.65
CA PHE A 25 9.44 33.88 23.36
C PHE A 25 9.39 33.51 24.85
N ILE A 26 9.47 32.21 25.17
CA ILE A 26 9.53 31.73 26.56
C ILE A 26 10.73 32.34 27.31
N GLY A 27 11.89 32.45 26.67
CA GLY A 27 13.11 32.99 27.28
C GLY A 27 13.08 34.49 27.59
N ILE A 28 12.26 35.27 26.89
CA ILE A 28 12.15 36.73 27.09
C ILE A 28 10.95 37.12 27.94
N GLN A 29 9.93 36.27 28.05
CA GLN A 29 8.68 36.56 28.75
C GLN A 29 8.72 35.99 30.18
N SER A 30 8.20 36.74 31.16
CA SER A 30 8.20 36.35 32.59
C SER A 30 6.80 36.21 33.20
N VAL A 31 5.75 36.42 32.40
CA VAL A 31 4.37 36.56 32.90
C VAL A 31 3.56 35.28 32.73
N ILE A 32 3.73 34.59 31.60
CA ILE A 32 2.95 33.43 31.23
C ILE A 32 3.64 32.17 31.74
N VAL A 33 2.99 31.48 32.67
CA VAL A 33 3.46 30.21 33.22
C VAL A 33 2.60 29.09 32.67
N LEU A 34 3.04 28.44 31.60
CA LEU A 34 2.45 27.22 31.06
C LEU A 34 3.37 26.03 31.34
N ASN A 35 2.78 24.85 31.49
CA ASN A 35 3.56 23.61 31.50
C ASN A 35 4.11 23.30 30.09
N ILE A 36 5.11 22.42 30.03
CA ILE A 36 5.79 22.08 28.77
C ILE A 36 4.83 21.54 27.69
N PHE A 37 3.77 20.83 28.12
CA PHE A 37 2.77 20.26 27.21
C PHE A 37 1.89 21.35 26.58
N ALA A 38 1.46 22.33 27.36
CA ALA A 38 0.70 23.48 26.88
C ALA A 38 1.53 24.35 25.92
N TRP A 39 2.84 24.52 26.18
CA TRP A 39 3.74 25.17 25.23
C TRP A 39 3.88 24.41 23.91
N ALA A 40 3.89 23.07 23.95
CA ALA A 40 3.88 22.27 22.73
C ALA A 40 2.57 22.39 21.93
N ILE A 41 1.42 22.54 22.60
CA ILE A 41 0.15 22.84 21.92
C ILE A 41 0.22 24.20 21.23
N VAL A 42 0.73 25.23 21.91
CA VAL A 42 0.90 26.58 21.34
C VAL A 42 1.82 26.54 20.12
N GLN A 43 2.94 25.81 20.21
CA GLN A 43 3.85 25.62 19.09
C GLN A 43 3.18 24.88 17.93
N GLY A 44 2.42 23.81 18.19
CA GLY A 44 1.71 23.04 17.17
C GLY A 44 0.65 23.87 16.46
N LEU A 45 -0.09 24.71 17.19
CA LEU A 45 -1.05 25.68 16.63
C LEU A 45 -0.36 26.70 15.72
N LEU A 46 0.76 27.27 16.17
CA LEU A 46 1.55 28.21 15.38
C LEU A 46 2.10 27.55 14.11
N ALA A 47 2.63 26.32 14.22
CA ALA A 47 3.11 25.55 13.08
C ALA A 47 1.99 25.23 12.07
N GLY A 48 0.80 24.88 12.56
CA GLY A 48 -0.39 24.67 11.72
C GLY A 48 -0.82 25.95 11.01
N LEU A 49 -0.80 27.10 11.70
CA LEU A 49 -1.12 28.40 11.11
C LEU A 49 -0.11 28.79 10.03
N VAL A 50 1.20 28.63 10.30
CA VAL A 50 2.26 28.89 9.32
C VAL A 50 2.10 27.96 8.10
N SER A 51 1.82 26.67 8.32
CA SER A 51 1.55 25.71 7.25
C SER A 51 0.35 26.13 6.37
N TYR A 52 -0.71 26.62 6.99
CA TYR A 52 -1.88 27.18 6.30
C TYR A 52 -1.53 28.46 5.51
N CYS A 53 -0.78 29.39 6.10
CA CYS A 53 -0.31 30.61 5.43
C CYS A 53 0.60 30.31 4.23
N LEU A 54 1.43 29.27 4.34
CA LEU A 54 2.25 28.75 3.24
C LEU A 54 1.42 28.03 2.17
N ARG A 55 0.10 27.85 2.37
CA ARG A 55 -0.80 27.12 1.46
C ARG A 55 -0.34 25.67 1.23
N MET A 56 0.21 25.04 2.27
CA MET A 56 0.49 23.61 2.25
C MET A 56 -0.83 22.82 2.18
N PRO A 57 -0.79 21.58 1.67
CA PRO A 57 -1.97 20.73 1.70
C PRO A 57 -2.57 20.57 3.11
N LEU A 58 -3.90 20.59 3.21
CA LEU A 58 -4.62 20.67 4.50
C LEU A 58 -4.28 19.56 5.49
N TRP A 59 -3.86 18.39 5.03
CA TRP A 59 -3.43 17.29 5.90
C TRP A 59 -2.15 17.58 6.70
N TRP A 60 -1.36 18.59 6.32
CA TRP A 60 -0.21 19.01 7.10
C TRP A 60 -0.59 19.72 8.40
N ILE A 61 -1.73 20.42 8.44
CA ILE A 61 -2.19 21.14 9.63
C ILE A 61 -2.35 20.21 10.84
N PRO A 62 -3.12 19.09 10.77
CA PRO A 62 -3.23 18.19 11.91
C PRO A 62 -1.90 17.52 12.27
N ILE A 63 -1.03 17.23 11.29
CA ILE A 63 0.33 16.72 11.56
C ILE A 63 1.11 17.75 12.39
N HIS A 64 1.09 19.02 11.99
CA HIS A 64 1.78 20.09 12.70
C HIS A 64 1.27 20.28 14.13
N PHE A 65 -0.05 20.29 14.28
CA PHE A 65 -0.73 20.46 15.56
C PHE A 65 -0.36 19.35 16.56
N ILE A 66 -0.34 18.09 16.11
CA ILE A 66 -0.14 16.94 17.00
C ILE A 66 1.33 16.64 17.27
N PHE A 67 2.25 17.03 16.37
CA PHE A 67 3.65 16.58 16.40
C PHE A 67 4.37 16.81 17.73
N MET A 68 4.47 18.05 18.22
CA MET A 68 5.18 18.34 19.46
C MET A 68 4.46 17.83 20.72
N PRO A 69 3.14 17.99 20.87
CA PRO A 69 2.41 17.36 21.99
C PRO A 69 2.64 15.85 22.06
N LEU A 70 2.62 15.16 20.90
CA LEU A 70 2.88 13.73 20.83
C LEU A 70 4.33 13.38 21.17
N ALA A 71 5.31 14.16 20.70
CA ALA A 71 6.71 13.96 21.04
C ALA A 71 6.96 14.08 22.55
N ILE A 72 6.37 15.09 23.20
CA ILE A 72 6.44 15.24 24.66
C ILE A 72 5.74 14.07 25.36
N ALA A 73 4.56 13.65 24.90
CA ALA A 73 3.84 12.52 25.48
C ALA A 73 4.66 11.22 25.39
N VAL A 74 5.30 10.97 24.25
CA VAL A 74 6.20 9.82 24.05
C VAL A 74 7.35 9.83 25.06
N LEU A 75 7.99 10.99 25.27
CA LEU A 75 9.06 11.16 26.24
C LEU A 75 8.55 10.97 27.68
N ALA A 76 7.42 11.58 28.03
CA ALA A 76 6.82 11.49 29.36
C ALA A 76 6.40 10.06 29.72
N LEU A 77 5.94 9.28 28.74
CA LEU A 77 5.56 7.88 28.89
C LEU A 77 6.76 6.91 28.84
N ASN A 78 7.99 7.41 28.68
CA ASN A 78 9.21 6.60 28.54
C ASN A 78 9.09 5.48 27.50
N ILE A 79 8.44 5.77 26.36
CA ILE A 79 8.26 4.76 25.31
C ILE A 79 9.62 4.43 24.70
N SER A 80 10.00 3.16 24.72
CA SER A 80 11.28 2.70 24.18
C SER A 80 11.46 3.08 22.70
N PRO A 81 12.62 3.65 22.31
CA PRO A 81 12.98 3.91 20.91
C PRO A 81 12.87 2.69 20.00
N THR A 82 12.97 1.48 20.56
CA THR A 82 12.88 0.22 19.81
C THR A 82 11.54 0.04 19.10
N TRP A 83 10.43 0.55 19.65
CA TRP A 83 9.11 0.47 18.99
C TRP A 83 9.07 1.30 17.71
N PHE A 84 9.69 2.47 17.69
CA PHE A 84 9.80 3.30 16.50
C PHE A 84 10.69 2.65 15.44
N LEU A 85 11.78 1.98 15.87
CA LEU A 85 12.62 1.19 14.97
C LEU A 85 11.84 0.01 14.37
N ILE A 86 11.09 -0.74 15.17
CA ILE A 86 10.25 -1.85 14.68
C ILE A 86 9.22 -1.33 13.67
N LEU A 87 8.52 -0.23 13.99
CA LEU A 87 7.56 0.38 13.07
C LEU A 87 8.23 0.82 11.77
N PHE A 88 9.38 1.48 11.86
CA PHE A 88 10.16 1.90 10.69
C PHE A 88 10.58 0.70 9.82
N LEU A 89 11.10 -0.36 10.44
CA LEU A 89 11.46 -1.59 9.73
C LEU A 89 10.24 -2.26 9.09
N CYS A 90 9.11 -2.34 9.77
CA CYS A 90 7.86 -2.86 9.20
C CYS A 90 7.42 -2.06 7.98
N LEU A 91 7.46 -0.71 8.05
CA LEU A 91 7.14 0.16 6.92
C LEU A 91 8.16 0.00 5.79
N LEU A 92 9.46 -0.08 6.10
CA LEU A 92 10.53 -0.26 5.11
C LEU A 92 10.40 -1.61 4.39
N LEU A 93 10.11 -2.69 5.11
CA LEU A 93 9.97 -4.03 4.55
C LEU A 93 8.64 -4.23 3.79
N THR A 94 7.66 -3.34 3.98
CA THR A 94 6.38 -3.36 3.25
C THR A 94 6.41 -2.42 2.03
N TYR A 95 6.87 -1.18 2.21
CA TYR A 95 6.76 -0.09 1.24
C TYR A 95 8.11 0.38 0.68
N GLY A 96 9.22 -0.23 1.09
CA GLY A 96 10.57 0.25 0.77
C GLY A 96 10.90 0.31 -0.71
N LYS A 97 10.13 -0.36 -1.59
CA LYS A 97 10.29 -0.26 -3.05
C LYS A 97 9.16 0.50 -3.75
N THR A 98 8.11 0.90 -3.03
CA THR A 98 6.97 1.64 -3.61
C THR A 98 7.38 2.98 -4.22
N TYR A 99 8.47 3.60 -3.75
CA TYR A 99 9.01 4.82 -4.37
C TYR A 99 9.45 4.61 -5.84
N LYS A 100 9.83 3.37 -6.20
CA LYS A 100 10.28 2.99 -7.54
C LYS A 100 9.19 2.28 -8.33
N THR A 101 8.49 1.32 -7.71
CA THR A 101 7.46 0.52 -8.40
C THR A 101 6.14 1.26 -8.55
N GLN A 102 5.88 2.23 -7.68
CA GLN A 102 4.59 2.94 -7.59
C GLN A 102 3.40 2.00 -7.38
N VAL A 103 3.65 0.84 -6.76
CA VAL A 103 2.65 -0.15 -6.35
C VAL A 103 2.71 -0.27 -4.82
N PRO A 104 1.78 0.35 -4.07
CA PRO A 104 1.63 0.10 -2.64
C PRO A 104 0.94 -1.26 -2.41
N LEU A 105 0.91 -1.70 -1.15
CA LEU A 105 0.20 -2.93 -0.78
C LEU A 105 -1.32 -2.73 -0.90
N TYR A 106 -1.93 -3.42 -1.87
CA TYR A 106 -3.37 -3.55 -1.99
C TYR A 106 -3.81 -4.96 -1.58
N LEU A 107 -4.86 -5.04 -0.75
CA LEU A 107 -5.41 -6.31 -0.29
C LEU A 107 -6.77 -6.54 -0.93
N SER A 108 -6.90 -7.65 -1.66
CA SER A 108 -8.15 -8.05 -2.29
C SER A 108 -9.23 -8.38 -1.26
N SER A 109 -10.45 -7.93 -1.50
CA SER A 109 -11.58 -8.16 -0.59
C SER A 109 -12.09 -9.60 -0.68
N LYS A 110 -12.87 -10.03 0.32
CA LYS A 110 -13.58 -11.33 0.25
C LYS A 110 -14.58 -11.39 -0.91
N SER A 111 -15.10 -10.25 -1.36
CA SER A 111 -15.98 -10.18 -2.54
C SER A 111 -15.22 -10.48 -3.82
N VAL A 112 -13.99 -9.95 -3.95
CA VAL A 112 -13.07 -10.31 -5.06
C VAL A 112 -12.78 -11.80 -5.07
N SER A 113 -12.42 -12.37 -3.92
CA SER A 113 -12.11 -13.80 -3.83
C SER A 113 -13.29 -14.68 -4.27
N ARG A 114 -14.51 -14.36 -3.84
CA ARG A 114 -15.73 -15.08 -4.25
C ARG A 114 -16.05 -14.91 -5.74
N ALA A 115 -15.88 -13.70 -6.27
CA ALA A 115 -16.12 -13.43 -7.69
C ALA A 115 -15.12 -14.17 -8.59
N LEU A 116 -13.84 -14.18 -8.20
CA LEU A 116 -12.81 -14.96 -8.89
C LEU A 116 -13.11 -16.46 -8.80
N ALA A 117 -13.46 -16.97 -7.62
CA ALA A 117 -13.84 -18.37 -7.46
C ALA A 117 -14.99 -18.79 -8.39
N ALA A 118 -15.99 -17.93 -8.58
CA ALA A 118 -17.10 -18.20 -9.50
C ALA A 118 -16.70 -18.08 -10.99
N LEU A 119 -15.68 -17.28 -11.31
CA LEU A 119 -15.23 -17.01 -12.66
C LEU A 119 -14.23 -18.05 -13.19
N LEU A 120 -13.40 -18.61 -12.31
CA LEU A 120 -12.36 -19.57 -12.68
C LEU A 120 -12.96 -20.89 -13.17
N PRO A 121 -12.21 -21.66 -13.99
CA PRO A 121 -12.66 -22.97 -14.47
C PRO A 121 -13.02 -23.90 -13.31
N GLN A 122 -14.21 -24.52 -13.37
CA GLN A 122 -14.74 -25.36 -12.28
C GLN A 122 -14.36 -26.84 -12.40
N ARG A 123 -14.06 -27.31 -13.60
CA ARG A 123 -13.78 -28.73 -13.89
C ARG A 123 -12.37 -28.95 -14.44
N ASP A 124 -11.96 -28.11 -15.38
CA ASP A 124 -10.66 -28.25 -16.03
C ASP A 124 -9.53 -27.85 -15.10
N GLN A 125 -8.37 -28.47 -15.29
CA GLN A 125 -7.16 -28.04 -14.60
C GLN A 125 -6.70 -26.70 -15.19
N PHE A 126 -6.23 -25.81 -14.33
CA PHE A 126 -5.71 -24.52 -14.74
C PHE A 126 -4.62 -24.02 -13.79
N SER A 127 -3.80 -23.10 -14.26
CA SER A 127 -2.77 -22.40 -13.47
C SER A 127 -3.12 -20.91 -13.32
N PHE A 128 -3.05 -20.42 -12.08
CA PHE A 128 -3.35 -19.05 -11.71
C PHE A 128 -2.15 -18.40 -11.02
N ILE A 129 -1.82 -17.16 -11.37
CA ILE A 129 -0.81 -16.37 -10.64
C ILE A 129 -1.35 -15.00 -10.21
N ASP A 130 -1.10 -14.63 -8.95
CA ASP A 130 -1.34 -13.28 -8.40
C ASP A 130 -0.04 -12.45 -8.43
N LEU A 131 -0.05 -11.35 -9.18
CA LEU A 131 1.07 -10.42 -9.30
C LEU A 131 1.06 -9.40 -8.15
N GLY A 132 2.09 -9.43 -7.30
CA GLY A 132 2.09 -8.63 -6.07
C GLY A 132 1.11 -9.20 -5.05
N SER A 133 1.23 -10.52 -4.80
CA SER A 133 0.27 -11.29 -3.99
C SER A 133 0.13 -10.87 -2.52
N GLY A 134 0.95 -9.92 -2.07
CA GLY A 134 0.92 -9.33 -0.73
C GLY A 134 1.10 -10.40 0.34
N CYS A 135 0.18 -10.43 1.29
CA CYS A 135 0.18 -11.39 2.39
C CYS A 135 -0.38 -12.79 2.01
N GLY A 136 -0.55 -13.07 0.71
CA GLY A 136 -1.00 -14.37 0.17
C GLY A 136 -2.47 -14.72 0.44
N GLY A 137 -3.28 -13.76 0.92
CA GLY A 137 -4.65 -14.01 1.35
C GLY A 137 -5.57 -14.50 0.24
N LEU A 138 -5.46 -13.89 -0.95
CA LEU A 138 -6.26 -14.26 -2.12
C LEU A 138 -5.88 -15.66 -2.63
N VAL A 139 -4.59 -15.86 -2.91
CA VAL A 139 -4.06 -17.13 -3.43
C VAL A 139 -4.41 -18.30 -2.49
N SER A 140 -4.21 -18.13 -1.19
CA SER A 140 -4.57 -19.14 -0.19
C SER A 140 -6.07 -19.42 -0.13
N ASN A 141 -6.93 -18.39 -0.23
CA ASN A 141 -8.37 -18.58 -0.25
C ASN A 141 -8.82 -19.36 -1.49
N LEU A 142 -8.35 -18.98 -2.67
CA LEU A 142 -8.69 -19.65 -3.92
C LEU A 142 -8.19 -21.09 -3.96
N ALA A 143 -6.97 -21.37 -3.49
CA ALA A 143 -6.43 -22.73 -3.39
C ALA A 143 -7.23 -23.63 -2.43
N ASN A 144 -7.82 -23.04 -1.39
CA ASN A 144 -8.70 -23.77 -0.47
C ASN A 144 -10.06 -24.09 -1.11
N THR A 145 -10.58 -23.22 -1.97
CA THR A 145 -11.88 -23.38 -2.62
C THR A 145 -11.82 -24.22 -3.91
N HIS A 146 -10.75 -24.10 -4.70
CA HIS A 146 -10.60 -24.78 -6.00
C HIS A 146 -9.47 -25.80 -5.96
N LYS A 147 -9.83 -27.09 -5.88
CA LYS A 147 -8.83 -28.18 -5.87
C LYS A 147 -8.32 -28.55 -7.26
N ASN A 148 -9.04 -28.15 -8.31
CA ASN A 148 -8.65 -28.37 -9.70
C ASN A 148 -7.61 -27.36 -10.20
N GLY A 149 -7.41 -26.24 -9.50
CA GLY A 149 -6.48 -25.18 -9.89
C GLY A 149 -5.12 -25.28 -9.18
N SER A 150 -4.06 -24.91 -9.89
CA SER A 150 -2.74 -24.66 -9.30
C SER A 150 -2.55 -23.16 -9.07
N PHE A 151 -2.43 -22.75 -7.82
CA PHE A 151 -2.41 -21.34 -7.43
C PHE A 151 -1.01 -20.87 -7.03
N TYR A 152 -0.57 -19.80 -7.67
CA TYR A 152 0.72 -19.18 -7.51
C TYR A 152 0.58 -17.72 -7.09
N GLY A 153 1.57 -17.21 -6.37
CA GLY A 153 1.71 -15.80 -6.07
C GLY A 153 3.17 -15.38 -6.20
N ILE A 154 3.40 -14.15 -6.61
CA ILE A 154 4.73 -13.54 -6.58
C ILE A 154 4.66 -12.23 -5.80
N GLU A 155 5.55 -12.07 -4.84
CA GLU A 155 5.60 -10.87 -3.99
C GLU A 155 7.04 -10.37 -3.86
N HIS A 156 7.24 -9.06 -3.97
CA HIS A 156 8.56 -8.44 -3.93
C HIS A 156 8.91 -7.89 -2.56
N ALA A 157 7.91 -7.45 -1.79
CA ALA A 157 8.05 -6.89 -0.46
C ALA A 157 8.34 -8.00 0.56
N PRO A 158 9.48 -7.93 1.29
CA PRO A 158 9.89 -9.00 2.20
C PRO A 158 8.88 -9.33 3.31
N LEU A 159 8.25 -8.32 3.93
CA LEU A 159 7.33 -8.57 5.04
C LEU A 159 6.01 -9.19 4.58
N PRO A 160 5.30 -8.68 3.55
CA PRO A 160 4.15 -9.37 2.96
C PRO A 160 4.48 -10.80 2.50
N PHE A 161 5.63 -11.00 1.85
CA PHE A 161 6.08 -12.34 1.47
C PHE A 161 6.25 -13.27 2.68
N LEU A 162 6.90 -12.82 3.76
CA LEU A 162 7.06 -13.63 4.97
C LEU A 162 5.70 -14.01 5.60
N ILE A 163 4.76 -13.05 5.66
CA ILE A 163 3.39 -13.30 6.14
C ILE A 163 2.70 -14.34 5.26
N SER A 164 2.93 -14.29 3.93
CA SER A 164 2.34 -15.24 2.99
C SER A 164 2.88 -16.67 3.18
N GLN A 165 4.17 -16.82 3.48
CA GLN A 165 4.78 -18.12 3.78
C GLN A 165 4.20 -18.70 5.07
N LEU A 166 4.13 -17.90 6.14
CA LEU A 166 3.51 -18.32 7.40
C LEU A 166 2.04 -18.74 7.20
N ARG A 167 1.27 -17.97 6.42
CA ARG A 167 -0.11 -18.33 6.06
C ARG A 167 -0.18 -19.68 5.35
N ASN A 168 0.72 -19.93 4.40
CA ASN A 168 0.75 -21.19 3.66
C ASN A 168 1.14 -22.39 4.53
N MET A 169 2.01 -22.22 5.52
CA MET A 169 2.38 -23.29 6.46
C MET A 169 1.17 -23.80 7.26
N PHE A 170 0.19 -22.94 7.55
CA PHE A 170 -1.02 -23.31 8.30
C PHE A 170 -2.23 -23.62 7.39
N SER A 171 -2.06 -23.59 6.07
CA SER A 171 -3.14 -23.83 5.10
C SER A 171 -3.18 -25.30 4.70
N ALA A 172 -4.37 -25.90 4.66
CA ALA A 172 -4.56 -27.29 4.21
C ALA A 172 -4.33 -27.47 2.70
N SER A 173 -4.31 -26.37 1.93
CA SER A 173 -4.09 -26.39 0.48
C SER A 173 -2.78 -25.73 0.12
N ALA A 174 -1.98 -26.44 -0.66
CA ALA A 174 -0.66 -25.99 -1.10
C ALA A 174 -0.81 -24.96 -2.24
N SER A 175 -0.76 -23.68 -1.89
CA SER A 175 -0.43 -22.63 -2.85
C SER A 175 1.08 -22.36 -2.85
N LYS A 176 1.62 -21.89 -3.99
CA LYS A 176 3.05 -21.63 -4.14
C LYS A 176 3.29 -20.13 -4.28
N ILE A 177 3.81 -19.51 -3.24
CA ILE A 177 4.17 -18.09 -3.27
C ILE A 177 5.68 -17.98 -3.32
N VAL A 178 6.20 -17.21 -4.28
CA VAL A 178 7.62 -16.98 -4.47
C VAL A 178 7.98 -15.53 -4.20
N TRP A 179 9.15 -15.30 -3.61
CA TRP A 179 9.69 -13.97 -3.45
C TRP A 179 10.37 -13.54 -4.74
N GLY A 180 9.97 -12.42 -5.31
CA GLY A 180 10.55 -11.97 -6.58
C GLY A 180 9.90 -10.76 -7.21
N ASP A 181 10.57 -10.30 -8.27
CA ASP A 181 10.08 -9.27 -9.17
C ASP A 181 9.29 -9.92 -10.29
N PHE A 182 7.98 -9.67 -10.35
CA PHE A 182 7.11 -10.28 -11.36
C PHE A 182 7.44 -9.85 -12.79
N TRP A 183 8.16 -8.73 -12.99
CA TRP A 183 8.62 -8.35 -14.33
C TRP A 183 9.61 -9.35 -14.91
N LYS A 184 10.35 -10.07 -14.06
CA LYS A 184 11.33 -11.09 -14.45
C LYS A 184 10.76 -12.51 -14.45
N HIS A 185 9.52 -12.66 -14.03
CA HIS A 185 8.83 -13.95 -13.98
C HIS A 185 8.21 -14.27 -15.33
N ASP A 186 8.29 -15.53 -15.77
CA ASP A 186 7.70 -15.98 -17.03
C ASP A 186 6.20 -16.24 -16.86
N PHE A 187 5.38 -15.64 -17.74
CA PHE A 187 3.94 -15.81 -17.71
C PHE A 187 3.40 -16.91 -18.64
N SER A 188 4.24 -17.54 -19.45
CA SER A 188 3.83 -18.51 -20.48
C SER A 188 3.07 -19.73 -19.94
N SER A 189 3.36 -20.12 -18.70
CA SER A 189 2.78 -21.30 -18.04
C SER A 189 1.43 -21.05 -17.35
N TYR A 190 0.93 -19.81 -17.31
CA TYR A 190 -0.30 -19.45 -16.61
C TYR A 190 -1.51 -19.37 -17.55
N ASP A 191 -2.64 -19.92 -17.11
CA ASP A 191 -3.93 -19.75 -17.79
C ASP A 191 -4.64 -18.47 -17.33
N VAL A 192 -4.36 -18.02 -16.09
CA VAL A 192 -4.91 -16.80 -15.51
C VAL A 192 -3.82 -16.01 -14.80
N VAL A 193 -3.63 -14.77 -15.20
CA VAL A 193 -2.81 -13.77 -14.50
C VAL A 193 -3.75 -12.78 -13.83
N TYR A 194 -3.63 -12.62 -12.52
CA TYR A 194 -4.38 -11.65 -11.74
C TYR A 194 -3.49 -10.51 -11.24
N ALA A 195 -3.99 -9.28 -11.29
CA ALA A 195 -3.25 -8.09 -10.89
C ALA A 195 -4.11 -7.09 -10.10
N TYR A 196 -3.69 -6.78 -8.87
CA TYR A 196 -4.17 -5.62 -8.10
C TYR A 196 -3.02 -4.68 -7.76
N LEU A 197 -2.50 -4.02 -8.79
CA LEU A 197 -1.27 -3.24 -8.75
C LEU A 197 -1.55 -1.74 -8.53
N SER A 198 -1.37 -0.90 -9.53
CA SER A 198 -1.72 0.52 -9.53
C SER A 198 -1.90 0.97 -10.98
N PRO A 199 -2.33 2.22 -11.28
CA PRO A 199 -2.52 2.66 -12.66
C PRO A 199 -1.23 2.67 -13.49
N VAL A 200 -0.09 2.99 -12.87
CA VAL A 200 1.19 3.21 -13.56
C VAL A 200 1.70 1.97 -14.32
N PRO A 201 1.80 0.77 -13.70
CA PRO A 201 2.34 -0.40 -14.38
C PRO A 201 1.41 -0.99 -15.45
N MET A 202 0.12 -0.63 -15.50
CA MET A 202 -0.88 -1.37 -16.30
C MET A 202 -0.54 -1.44 -17.79
N ALA A 203 -0.09 -0.34 -18.41
CA ALA A 203 0.28 -0.35 -19.83
C ALA A 203 1.49 -1.27 -20.11
N SER A 204 2.47 -1.31 -19.21
CA SER A 204 3.62 -2.22 -19.34
C SER A 204 3.24 -3.66 -19.05
N LEU A 205 2.30 -3.89 -18.12
CA LEU A 205 1.76 -5.21 -17.83
C LEU A 205 1.06 -5.77 -19.07
N TRP A 206 0.24 -4.97 -19.74
CA TRP A 206 -0.43 -5.36 -20.98
C TRP A 206 0.54 -5.86 -22.06
N ARG A 207 1.63 -5.12 -22.29
CA ARG A 207 2.68 -5.54 -23.25
C ARG A 207 3.30 -6.88 -22.86
N LYS A 208 3.58 -7.11 -21.57
CA LYS A 208 4.18 -8.36 -21.12
C LYS A 208 3.21 -9.53 -21.25
N VAL A 209 1.96 -9.39 -20.82
CA VAL A 209 0.99 -10.49 -20.91
C VAL A 209 0.66 -10.88 -22.34
N THR A 210 0.56 -9.92 -23.26
CA THR A 210 0.29 -10.19 -24.68
C THR A 210 1.48 -10.83 -25.40
N GLN A 211 2.70 -10.62 -24.90
CA GLN A 211 3.92 -11.23 -25.45
C GLN A 211 4.17 -12.64 -24.91
N GLU A 212 3.87 -12.87 -23.63
CA GLU A 212 4.29 -14.09 -22.94
C GLU A 212 3.17 -15.11 -22.73
N MET A 213 1.93 -14.66 -22.52
CA MET A 213 0.83 -15.58 -22.22
C MET A 213 0.32 -16.29 -23.48
N ARG A 214 -0.20 -17.51 -23.28
CA ARG A 214 -0.74 -18.32 -24.38
C ARG A 214 -2.10 -17.76 -24.85
N PRO A 215 -2.41 -17.83 -26.16
CA PRO A 215 -3.74 -17.49 -26.65
C PRO A 215 -4.83 -18.29 -25.92
N GLY A 216 -5.90 -17.63 -25.52
CA GLY A 216 -6.99 -18.21 -24.75
C GLY A 216 -6.88 -18.07 -23.23
N SER A 217 -5.74 -17.61 -22.72
CA SER A 217 -5.53 -17.27 -21.32
C SER A 217 -6.19 -15.93 -20.95
N PHE A 218 -6.25 -15.61 -19.65
CA PHE A 218 -6.91 -14.41 -19.15
C PHE A 218 -5.99 -13.55 -18.30
N LEU A 219 -5.98 -12.25 -18.58
CA LEU A 219 -5.58 -11.22 -17.62
C LEU A 219 -6.84 -10.75 -16.87
N ILE A 220 -6.79 -10.76 -15.54
CA ILE A 220 -7.83 -10.20 -14.68
C ILE A 220 -7.20 -9.10 -13.82
N SER A 221 -7.66 -7.86 -13.97
CA SER A 221 -7.23 -6.77 -13.09
C SER A 221 -8.34 -6.32 -12.15
N ASN A 222 -7.97 -6.06 -10.90
CA ASN A 222 -8.84 -5.47 -9.91
C ASN A 222 -8.66 -3.96 -9.88
N THR A 223 -9.77 -3.23 -10.11
CA THR A 223 -9.91 -1.77 -10.02
C THR A 223 -9.15 -0.97 -11.09
N PHE A 224 -8.00 -1.44 -11.55
CA PHE A 224 -7.17 -0.72 -12.50
C PHE A 224 -7.37 -1.23 -13.93
N ILE A 225 -7.79 -0.34 -14.82
CA ILE A 225 -7.98 -0.65 -16.24
C ILE A 225 -6.66 -0.57 -17.00
N ILE A 226 -6.51 -1.35 -18.09
CA ILE A 226 -5.46 -1.10 -19.07
C ILE A 226 -5.82 0.17 -19.86
N PRO A 227 -4.93 1.18 -19.94
CA PRO A 227 -5.17 2.37 -20.74
C PRO A 227 -5.45 2.01 -22.21
N ASP A 228 -6.51 2.58 -22.77
CA ASP A 228 -6.89 2.47 -24.18
C ASP A 228 -7.22 1.05 -24.69
N ILE A 229 -7.32 0.05 -23.80
CA ILE A 229 -7.69 -1.32 -24.15
C ILE A 229 -9.00 -1.71 -23.44
N PRO A 230 -10.12 -1.82 -24.16
CA PRO A 230 -11.40 -2.18 -23.56
C PRO A 230 -11.38 -3.63 -23.04
N PRO A 231 -11.92 -3.90 -21.83
CA PRO A 231 -12.05 -5.24 -21.29
C PRO A 231 -13.19 -6.02 -21.96
N ASP A 232 -13.01 -7.33 -22.13
CA ASP A 232 -14.05 -8.24 -22.63
C ASP A 232 -15.21 -8.37 -21.63
N LYS A 233 -14.91 -8.27 -20.33
CA LYS A 233 -15.89 -8.36 -19.27
C LYS A 233 -15.54 -7.46 -18.10
N CYS A 234 -16.57 -6.84 -17.53
CA CYS A 234 -16.49 -6.04 -16.30
C CYS A 234 -17.41 -6.64 -15.25
N ILE A 235 -16.90 -6.90 -14.05
CA ILE A 235 -17.69 -7.36 -12.91
C ILE A 235 -17.56 -6.34 -11.78
N LYS A 236 -18.60 -5.54 -11.58
CA LYS A 236 -18.66 -4.60 -10.46
C LYS A 236 -18.92 -5.37 -9.16
N LEU A 237 -18.15 -5.06 -8.12
CA LEU A 237 -18.25 -5.70 -6.82
C LEU A 237 -18.78 -4.69 -5.80
N ASN A 238 -19.67 -5.16 -4.94
CA ASN A 238 -20.14 -4.39 -3.79
C ASN A 238 -19.20 -4.66 -2.60
N ASP A 239 -18.06 -3.99 -2.59
CA ASP A 239 -17.12 -3.97 -1.47
C ASP A 239 -16.78 -2.53 -1.07
N PHE A 240 -15.98 -2.35 -0.02
CA PHE A 240 -15.66 -1.03 0.52
C PHE A 240 -15.05 -0.06 -0.52
N SER A 241 -14.33 -0.61 -1.50
CA SER A 241 -13.71 0.14 -2.60
C SER A 241 -14.60 0.30 -3.84
N ASN A 242 -15.79 -0.31 -3.85
CA ASN A 242 -16.61 -0.50 -5.07
C ASN A 242 -15.77 -1.03 -6.24
N SER A 243 -14.93 -2.02 -5.95
CA SER A 243 -13.96 -2.54 -6.90
C SER A 243 -14.64 -3.10 -8.15
N THR A 244 -13.93 -3.09 -9.28
CA THR A 244 -14.38 -3.71 -10.53
C THR A 244 -13.31 -4.67 -11.02
N LEU A 245 -13.70 -5.91 -11.32
CA LEU A 245 -12.82 -6.84 -12.02
C LEU A 245 -12.95 -6.62 -13.53
N TYR A 246 -11.84 -6.30 -14.16
CA TYR A 246 -11.70 -6.17 -15.60
C TYR A 246 -10.99 -7.41 -16.15
N LEU A 247 -11.56 -8.00 -17.18
CA LEU A 247 -11.03 -9.22 -17.79
C LEU A 247 -10.67 -8.94 -19.24
N TRP A 248 -9.51 -9.46 -19.66
CA TRP A 248 -9.08 -9.53 -21.05
C TRP A 248 -8.66 -10.95 -21.37
N LYS A 249 -9.13 -11.48 -22.48
CA LYS A 249 -8.64 -12.72 -23.08
C LYS A 249 -7.44 -12.39 -23.97
N ILE A 250 -6.35 -13.12 -23.80
CA ILE A 250 -5.13 -13.00 -24.63
C ILE A 250 -5.29 -13.79 -25.92
#